data_AF-C5YQ17-F1
#
_entry.id   AF-C5YQ17-F1
#
_cell.length_a   1.000
_cell.length_b   1.000
_cell.length_c   1.000
_cell.angle_alpha   90.00
_cell.angle_beta   90.00
_cell.angle_gamma   90.00
#
_symmetry.space_group_name_H-M   'P 1'
#
loop_
_entity.id
_entity.type
_entity.pdbx_description
1 polymer ?
#
loop_
_entity_poly.entity_id
_entity_poly.type
_entity_poly.pdbx_seq_one_letter_code
_entity_poly.pdbx_strand_id
1 'polypeptide(L)'
;MDRGVTVLSSRVERWQLRRGDHIYAWRKGLAYTYSHHGIYENDEKVIHFTSSLALSSIPPETCSRCREAMRGGGVIICCLNCFLEGNSICLFIYSVPWWFYNLSNIGVQDTCSMEDEDPPETVLHRANNLRVHGFGSYNLALRNCFDFAFYCKTGHPYFSLLEMVVEPSAVSESDLRRAIRRWLF
;
A
#
# COMPACT_ATOMS: atom_id res chain seq x y z
N MET A 1 -18.32 6.39 1.21
CA MET A 1 -18.17 5.03 0.65
C MET A 1 -18.98 4.98 -0.64
N ASP A 2 -18.35 5.15 -1.80
CA ASP A 2 -19.09 5.40 -3.07
C ASP A 2 -18.41 4.79 -4.31
N ARG A 3 -17.67 3.69 -4.14
CA ARG A 3 -16.94 3.03 -5.25
C ARG A 3 -17.13 1.52 -5.29
N GLY A 4 -18.20 1.02 -4.68
CA GLY A 4 -18.53 -0.42 -4.65
C GLY A 4 -17.74 -1.25 -3.64
N VAL A 5 -16.89 -0.62 -2.82
CA VAL A 5 -16.18 -1.29 -1.72
C VAL A 5 -17.16 -1.59 -0.59
N THR A 6 -17.13 -2.83 -0.11
CA THR A 6 -17.93 -3.35 0.99
C THR A 6 -17.03 -4.12 1.96
N VAL A 7 -17.58 -4.51 3.11
CA VAL A 7 -16.89 -5.38 4.08
C VAL A 7 -16.38 -6.69 3.46
N LEU A 8 -17.05 -7.17 2.40
CA LEU A 8 -16.72 -8.45 1.75
C LEU A 8 -15.83 -8.29 0.52
N SER A 9 -15.66 -7.08 -0.01
CA SER A 9 -14.92 -6.86 -1.25
C SER A 9 -14.39 -5.44 -1.36
N SER A 10 -13.09 -5.34 -1.59
CA SER A 10 -12.38 -4.12 -1.98
C SER A 10 -12.11 -4.02 -3.48
N ARG A 11 -12.58 -4.99 -4.28
CA ARG A 11 -12.33 -5.01 -5.73
C ARG A 11 -12.99 -3.82 -6.40
N VAL A 12 -12.25 -3.21 -7.33
CA VAL A 12 -12.72 -2.10 -8.16
C VAL A 12 -12.31 -2.32 -9.61
N GLU A 13 -13.02 -1.66 -10.50
CA GLU A 13 -12.75 -1.66 -11.93
C GLU A 13 -11.81 -0.51 -12.32
N ARG A 14 -11.11 -0.67 -13.44
CA ARG A 14 -10.11 0.30 -13.92
C ARG A 14 -10.67 1.71 -14.07
N TRP A 15 -11.87 1.84 -14.62
CA TRP A 15 -12.52 3.14 -14.83
C TRP A 15 -12.90 3.84 -13.52
N GLN A 16 -12.91 3.13 -12.39
CA GLN A 16 -13.19 3.73 -11.11
C GLN A 16 -11.94 4.39 -10.51
N LEU A 17 -10.73 4.04 -10.97
CA LEU A 17 -9.46 4.52 -10.41
C LEU A 17 -9.32 6.04 -10.49
N ARG A 18 -8.84 6.61 -9.38
CA ARG A 18 -8.60 8.04 -9.22
C ARG A 18 -7.14 8.28 -8.82
N ARG A 19 -6.60 9.41 -9.26
CA ARG A 19 -5.26 9.87 -8.88
C ARG A 19 -5.13 9.85 -7.35
N GLY A 20 -4.02 9.30 -6.85
CA GLY A 20 -3.75 9.20 -5.41
C GLY A 20 -4.47 8.06 -4.69
N ASP A 21 -5.17 7.18 -5.40
CA ASP A 21 -5.73 5.95 -4.80
C ASP A 21 -4.61 5.05 -4.26
N HIS A 22 -4.78 4.57 -3.03
CA HIS A 22 -4.02 3.43 -2.52
C HIS A 22 -4.67 2.15 -3.05
N ILE A 23 -3.98 1.48 -3.96
CA ILE A 23 -4.44 0.22 -4.54
C ILE A 23 -3.55 -0.92 -4.09
N TYR A 24 -4.10 -2.12 -4.14
CA TYR A 24 -3.34 -3.34 -3.89
C TYR A 24 -3.82 -4.49 -4.77
N ALA A 25 -2.95 -5.48 -4.92
CA ALA A 25 -3.25 -6.73 -5.59
C ALA A 25 -2.81 -7.91 -4.72
N TRP A 26 -3.66 -8.92 -4.63
CA TRP A 26 -3.32 -10.16 -3.94
C TRP A 26 -2.31 -10.97 -4.75
N ARG A 27 -1.25 -11.43 -4.09
CA ARG A 27 -0.12 -12.20 -4.63
C ARG A 27 0.00 -13.52 -3.90
N LYS A 28 0.39 -14.56 -4.63
CA LYS A 28 0.76 -15.86 -4.04
C LYS A 28 2.28 -15.92 -3.94
N GLY A 29 2.80 -15.92 -2.71
CA GLY A 29 4.18 -16.31 -2.44
C GLY A 29 4.32 -17.83 -2.36
N LEU A 30 5.55 -18.31 -2.11
CA LEU A 30 5.84 -19.74 -1.99
C LEU A 30 5.10 -20.40 -0.80
N ALA A 31 4.90 -19.68 0.30
CA ALA A 31 4.33 -20.23 1.54
C ALA A 31 3.09 -19.48 2.05
N TYR A 32 2.77 -18.30 1.50
CA TYR A 32 1.65 -17.49 1.97
C TYR A 32 1.15 -16.53 0.88
N THR A 33 -0.11 -16.10 1.02
CA THR A 33 -0.69 -15.02 0.22
C THR A 33 -0.40 -13.67 0.86
N TYR A 34 0.02 -12.69 0.08
CA TYR A 34 0.26 -11.33 0.54
C TYR A 34 -0.41 -10.33 -0.40
N SER A 35 -0.53 -9.08 0.03
CA SER A 35 -1.03 -7.98 -0.77
C SER A 35 0.15 -7.08 -1.14
N HIS A 36 0.23 -6.75 -2.43
CA HIS A 36 1.23 -5.83 -2.94
C HIS A 36 0.58 -4.47 -3.16
N HIS A 37 1.12 -3.44 -2.52
CA HIS A 37 0.48 -2.12 -2.40
C HIS A 37 1.18 -1.06 -3.26
N GLY A 38 0.43 -0.05 -3.68
CA GLY A 38 0.93 1.07 -4.46
C GLY A 38 -0.03 2.26 -4.52
N ILE A 39 0.46 3.38 -5.02
CA ILE A 39 -0.29 4.61 -5.24
C ILE A 39 -0.54 4.78 -6.74
N TYR A 40 -1.80 4.87 -7.14
CA TYR A 40 -2.17 5.15 -8.53
C TYR A 40 -1.85 6.60 -8.89
N GLU A 41 -1.00 6.82 -9.90
CA GLU A 41 -0.60 8.16 -10.33
C GLU A 41 -1.60 8.76 -11.33
N ASN A 42 -1.64 8.22 -12.54
CA ASN A 42 -2.54 8.53 -13.66
C ASN A 42 -2.19 7.59 -14.82
N ASP A 43 -2.96 7.62 -15.91
CA ASP A 43 -2.62 6.98 -17.19
C ASP A 43 -2.13 5.52 -17.04
N GLU A 44 -2.83 4.75 -16.20
CA GLU A 44 -2.45 3.37 -15.87
C GLU A 44 -1.03 3.22 -15.30
N LYS A 45 -0.56 4.18 -14.50
CA LYS A 45 0.73 4.12 -13.79
C LYS A 45 0.54 4.04 -12.29
N VAL A 46 1.46 3.32 -11.65
CA VAL A 46 1.46 3.08 -10.22
C VAL A 46 2.86 3.33 -9.68
N ILE A 47 2.95 4.12 -8.62
CA ILE A 47 4.18 4.29 -7.83
C ILE A 47 4.10 3.30 -6.67
N HIS A 48 5.11 2.45 -6.51
CA HIS A 48 5.13 1.47 -5.43
C HIS A 48 6.54 1.20 -4.93
N PHE A 49 6.64 0.71 -3.69
CA PHE A 49 7.90 0.32 -3.07
C PHE A 49 8.11 -1.18 -3.25
N THR A 50 9.30 -1.58 -3.71
CA THR A 50 9.62 -2.98 -3.98
C THR A 50 11.03 -3.33 -3.54
N SER A 51 11.25 -4.60 -3.20
CA SER A 51 12.58 -5.12 -2.90
C SER A 51 13.33 -5.46 -4.19
N SER A 52 14.65 -5.23 -4.21
CA SER A 52 15.52 -5.73 -5.30
C SER A 52 15.58 -7.26 -5.35
N LEU A 53 15.22 -7.95 -4.25
CA LEU A 53 15.16 -9.41 -4.17
C LEU A 53 13.83 -9.98 -4.69
N ALA A 54 12.84 -9.14 -5.00
CA ALA A 54 11.59 -9.55 -5.65
C ALA A 54 11.79 -9.91 -7.14
N LEU A 55 12.93 -10.53 -7.47
CA LEU A 55 13.32 -11.04 -8.79
C LEU A 55 12.35 -12.10 -9.34
N SER A 56 11.36 -12.52 -8.56
CA SER A 56 10.20 -13.31 -9.02
C SER A 56 9.25 -12.51 -9.93
N SER A 57 9.29 -11.18 -9.88
CA SER A 57 8.59 -10.31 -10.81
C SER A 57 9.47 -10.02 -12.02
N ILE A 58 9.85 -11.06 -12.80
CA ILE A 58 10.27 -10.80 -14.18
C ILE A 58 9.06 -10.11 -14.81
N PRO A 59 9.15 -8.81 -15.19
CA PRO A 59 8.07 -8.21 -15.94
C PRO A 59 7.86 -9.14 -17.13
N PRO A 60 6.61 -9.49 -17.52
CA PRO A 60 6.42 -10.29 -18.73
C PRO A 60 7.33 -9.68 -19.80
N GLU A 61 8.14 -10.51 -20.46
CA GLU A 61 9.31 -10.05 -21.25
C GLU A 61 9.00 -8.87 -22.18
N THR A 62 7.72 -8.70 -22.50
CA THR A 62 7.08 -7.68 -23.30
C THR A 62 7.08 -6.24 -22.74
N CYS A 63 7.21 -5.97 -21.43
CA CYS A 63 7.15 -4.59 -20.92
C CYS A 63 8.53 -3.92 -20.78
N SER A 64 9.06 -3.40 -21.90
CA SER A 64 10.35 -2.67 -21.93
C SER A 64 10.39 -1.46 -21.01
N ARG A 65 9.25 -0.78 -20.80
CA ARG A 65 9.16 0.46 -20.00
C ARG A 65 9.34 0.26 -18.50
N CYS A 66 8.96 -0.89 -17.95
CA CYS A 66 9.04 -1.16 -16.51
C CYS A 66 10.31 -1.94 -16.13
N ARG A 67 10.92 -2.63 -17.10
CA ARG A 67 12.05 -3.55 -16.88
C ARG A 67 13.23 -2.90 -16.18
N GLU A 68 13.64 -1.72 -16.65
CA GLU A 68 14.78 -0.99 -16.07
C GLU A 68 14.51 -0.59 -14.61
N ALA A 69 13.34 0.02 -14.37
CA ALA A 69 12.94 0.51 -13.06
C ALA A 69 12.85 -0.63 -12.02
N MET A 70 12.39 -1.82 -12.42
CA MET A 70 12.19 -2.96 -11.52
C MET A 70 13.49 -3.65 -11.06
N ARG A 71 14.64 -3.40 -11.71
CA ARG A 71 15.91 -4.07 -11.36
C ARG A 71 16.56 -3.55 -10.08
N GLY A 72 16.36 -2.28 -9.74
CA GLY A 72 17.07 -1.62 -8.63
C GLY A 72 16.42 -1.78 -7.26
N GLY A 73 15.17 -2.25 -7.21
CA GLY A 73 14.34 -2.11 -6.00
C GLY A 73 14.05 -0.63 -5.68
N GLY A 74 13.53 -0.37 -4.49
CA GLY A 74 13.22 0.98 -4.03
C GLY A 74 11.81 1.44 -4.44
N VAL A 75 11.59 2.76 -4.40
CA VAL A 75 10.33 3.37 -4.83
C VAL A 75 10.41 3.61 -6.33
N ILE A 76 9.55 2.93 -7.08
CA ILE A 76 9.58 2.93 -8.54
C ILE A 76 8.21 3.26 -9.12
N ILE A 77 8.18 3.59 -10.40
CA ILE A 77 6.95 3.73 -11.18
C ILE A 77 6.87 2.61 -12.23
N CYS A 78 5.70 1.99 -12.35
CA CYS A 78 5.43 0.97 -13.37
C CYS A 78 4.02 1.14 -13.96
N CYS A 79 3.71 0.40 -15.02
CA CYS A 79 2.35 0.35 -15.53
C CYS A 79 1.46 -0.54 -14.66
N LEU A 80 0.16 -0.28 -14.67
CA LEU A 80 -0.85 -0.99 -13.89
C LEU A 80 -0.83 -2.49 -14.19
N ASN A 81 -0.61 -2.89 -15.44
CA ASN A 81 -0.52 -4.32 -15.79
C ASN A 81 0.65 -5.03 -15.12
N CYS A 82 1.83 -4.39 -15.09
CA CYS A 82 2.98 -4.92 -14.36
C CYS A 82 2.74 -4.91 -12.84
N PHE A 83 2.10 -3.85 -12.31
CA PHE A 83 1.74 -3.79 -10.90
C PHE A 83 0.76 -4.89 -10.47
N LEU A 84 -0.12 -5.36 -11.35
CA LEU A 84 -1.14 -6.37 -11.06
C LEU A 84 -0.71 -7.80 -11.38
N GLU A 85 0.20 -8.02 -12.33
CA GLU A 85 0.56 -9.32 -12.94
C GLU A 85 -0.67 -10.25 -13.12
N GLY A 86 -1.76 -9.71 -13.68
CA GLY A 86 -2.99 -10.46 -13.94
C GLY A 86 -3.98 -10.60 -12.77
N ASN A 87 -3.66 -10.07 -11.58
CA ASN A 87 -4.58 -10.08 -10.44
C ASN A 87 -5.59 -8.92 -10.48
N SER A 88 -6.66 -9.03 -9.69
CA SER A 88 -7.68 -7.98 -9.55
C SER A 88 -7.14 -6.74 -8.84
N ILE A 89 -7.66 -5.57 -9.23
CA ILE A 89 -7.40 -4.30 -8.56
C ILE A 89 -8.28 -4.22 -7.31
N CYS A 90 -7.66 -4.01 -6.16
CA CYS A 90 -8.36 -3.73 -4.91
C CYS A 90 -8.05 -2.30 -4.46
N LEU A 91 -9.04 -1.60 -3.93
CA LEU A 91 -8.90 -0.28 -3.35
C LEU A 91 -8.77 -0.38 -1.82
N PHE A 92 -7.71 0.21 -1.27
CA PHE A 92 -7.58 0.39 0.17
C PHE A 92 -8.31 1.69 0.57
N ILE A 93 -9.31 1.58 1.44
CA ILE A 93 -10.17 2.72 1.78
C ILE A 93 -9.84 3.32 3.14
N TYR A 94 -9.90 4.65 3.21
CA TYR A 94 -9.60 5.46 4.39
C TYR A 94 -10.88 6.05 5.00
N SER A 95 -10.75 6.68 6.18
CA SER A 95 -11.84 7.30 6.94
C SER A 95 -13.05 6.38 7.13
N VAL A 96 -12.82 5.07 7.28
CA VAL A 96 -13.91 4.13 7.56
C VAL A 96 -14.32 4.21 9.03
N PRO A 97 -15.61 4.02 9.37
CA PRO A 97 -16.03 3.89 10.76
C PRO A 97 -15.51 2.59 11.37
N TRP A 98 -15.39 2.56 12.70
CA TRP A 98 -14.85 1.43 13.44
C TRP A 98 -15.48 0.08 13.15
N TRP A 99 -16.80 0.02 13.06
CA TRP A 99 -17.50 -1.23 12.77
C TRP A 99 -17.07 -1.81 11.41
N PHE A 100 -16.79 -0.94 10.43
CA PHE A 100 -16.35 -1.36 9.11
C PHE A 100 -14.90 -1.85 9.18
N TYR A 101 -14.03 -1.12 9.89
CA TYR A 101 -12.64 -1.50 10.11
C TYR A 101 -12.53 -2.92 10.71
N ASN A 102 -13.24 -3.19 11.80
CA ASN A 102 -13.17 -4.49 12.49
C ASN A 102 -13.74 -5.64 11.66
N LEU A 103 -14.80 -5.38 10.89
CA LEU A 103 -15.40 -6.42 10.06
C LEU A 103 -14.61 -6.68 8.77
N SER A 104 -13.85 -5.70 8.26
CA SER A 104 -13.14 -5.82 6.98
C SER A 104 -11.69 -6.27 7.13
N ASN A 105 -11.01 -5.87 8.20
CA ASN A 105 -9.62 -6.23 8.46
C ASN A 105 -9.53 -7.52 9.30
N ILE A 106 -10.00 -8.63 8.72
CA ILE A 106 -9.94 -9.95 9.34
C ILE A 106 -8.62 -10.63 8.99
N GLY A 107 -7.87 -11.07 10.00
CA GLY A 107 -6.59 -11.75 9.83
C GLY A 107 -5.40 -10.80 9.96
N VAL A 108 -4.35 -11.04 9.17
CA VAL A 108 -3.06 -10.32 9.29
C VAL A 108 -2.86 -9.21 8.26
N GLN A 109 -3.83 -8.97 7.38
CA GLN A 109 -3.71 -7.99 6.29
C GLN A 109 -4.86 -7.00 6.31
N ASP A 110 -4.51 -5.72 6.42
CA ASP A 110 -5.47 -4.63 6.43
C ASP A 110 -5.93 -4.32 5.00
N THR A 111 -7.23 -4.03 4.87
CA THR A 111 -7.87 -3.64 3.60
C THR A 111 -8.47 -2.23 3.67
N CYS A 112 -8.56 -1.67 4.87
CA CYS A 112 -9.03 -0.32 5.12
C CYS A 112 -8.37 0.30 6.36
N SER A 113 -8.55 1.61 6.56
CA SER A 113 -8.09 2.35 7.73
C SER A 113 -9.14 3.36 8.20
N MET A 114 -9.21 3.56 9.51
CA MET A 114 -10.01 4.64 10.11
C MET A 114 -9.33 6.01 10.02
N GLU A 115 -8.06 6.05 9.62
CA GLU A 115 -7.30 7.29 9.49
C GLU A 115 -7.78 8.09 8.29
N ASP A 116 -7.68 9.41 8.38
CA ASP A 116 -7.98 10.28 7.26
C ASP A 116 -6.89 10.22 6.20
N GLU A 117 -7.31 10.31 4.95
CA GLU A 117 -6.41 10.45 3.81
C GLU A 117 -6.21 11.91 3.44
N ASP A 118 -4.97 12.25 3.06
CA ASP A 118 -4.67 13.54 2.47
C ASP A 118 -5.20 13.63 1.02
N PRO A 119 -5.39 14.87 0.51
CA PRO A 119 -5.77 15.10 -0.88
C PRO A 119 -4.81 14.46 -1.90
N PRO A 120 -5.30 14.05 -3.08
CA PRO A 120 -4.50 13.40 -4.12
C PRO A 120 -3.18 14.11 -4.45
N GLU A 121 -3.17 15.44 -4.48
CA GLU A 121 -2.00 16.26 -4.78
C GLU A 121 -0.91 16.06 -3.73
N THR A 122 -1.27 16.09 -2.45
CA THR A 122 -0.35 15.83 -1.33
C THR A 122 0.17 14.39 -1.36
N VAL A 123 -0.72 13.44 -1.63
CA VAL A 123 -0.36 12.02 -1.74
C VAL A 123 0.68 11.78 -2.85
N LEU A 124 0.42 12.33 -4.03
CA LEU A 124 1.32 12.17 -5.17
C LEU A 124 2.61 12.98 -5.03
N HIS A 125 2.57 14.11 -4.34
CA HIS A 125 3.77 14.86 -3.98
C HIS A 125 4.69 14.00 -3.10
N ARG A 126 4.16 13.37 -2.04
CA ARG A 126 4.93 12.46 -1.19
C ARG A 126 5.47 11.26 -1.97
N ALA A 127 4.62 10.57 -2.73
CA ALA A 127 5.03 9.39 -3.50
C ALA A 127 6.16 9.72 -4.48
N ASN A 128 6.07 10.85 -5.19
CA ASN A 128 7.12 11.29 -6.10
C ASN A 128 8.39 11.78 -5.40
N ASN A 129 8.27 12.45 -4.26
CA ASN A 129 9.43 12.84 -3.46
C ASN A 129 10.22 11.61 -3.00
N LEU A 130 9.53 10.59 -2.48
CA LEU A 130 10.13 9.33 -2.05
C LEU A 130 10.69 8.49 -3.21
N ARG A 131 10.15 8.64 -4.42
CA ARG A 131 10.72 8.06 -5.64
C ARG A 131 12.11 8.61 -5.96
N VAL A 132 12.34 9.90 -5.66
CA VAL A 132 13.61 10.58 -5.93
C VAL A 132 14.61 10.37 -4.79
N HIS A 133 14.16 10.46 -3.54
CA HIS A 133 15.04 10.46 -2.38
C HIS A 133 15.15 9.10 -1.68
N GLY A 134 14.32 8.13 -2.06
CA GLY A 134 14.21 6.83 -1.43
C GLY A 134 13.30 6.82 -0.20
N PHE A 135 12.89 5.61 0.20
CA PHE A 135 12.06 5.36 1.39
C PHE A 135 12.76 4.44 2.39
N GLY A 136 14.10 4.43 2.38
CA GLY A 136 14.92 3.47 3.13
C GLY A 136 14.97 2.08 2.48
N SER A 137 15.49 1.10 3.21
CA SER A 137 15.67 -0.28 2.73
C SER A 137 14.43 -1.15 2.98
N TYR A 138 13.95 -1.86 1.97
CA TYR A 138 12.78 -2.73 2.09
C TYR A 138 12.99 -3.81 3.17
N ASN A 139 12.05 -3.94 4.11
CA ASN A 139 11.98 -5.06 5.04
C ASN A 139 10.56 -5.64 4.99
N LEU A 140 10.42 -6.98 4.99
CA LEU A 140 9.13 -7.64 4.81
C LEU A 140 8.17 -7.39 5.98
N ALA A 141 8.72 -7.27 7.20
CA ALA A 141 7.95 -7.07 8.42
C ALA A 141 7.73 -5.60 8.77
N LEU A 142 8.62 -4.72 8.32
CA LEU A 142 8.61 -3.28 8.59
C LEU A 142 9.09 -2.55 7.34
N ARG A 143 8.51 -1.40 7.00
CA ARG A 143 8.93 -0.60 5.85
C ARG A 143 8.86 -1.44 4.56
N ASN A 144 7.67 -1.93 4.27
CA ASN A 144 7.32 -2.66 3.05
C ASN A 144 6.44 -1.79 2.12
N CYS A 145 5.84 -2.40 1.08
CA CYS A 145 4.97 -1.70 0.13
C CYS A 145 3.73 -1.08 0.79
N PHE A 146 3.17 -1.71 1.83
CA PHE A 146 2.04 -1.19 2.59
C PHE A 146 2.42 0.06 3.36
N ASP A 147 3.54 0.05 4.09
CA ASP A 147 4.02 1.22 4.84
C ASP A 147 4.26 2.43 3.95
N PHE A 148 4.84 2.18 2.78
CA PHE A 148 5.03 3.21 1.77
C PHE A 148 3.70 3.84 1.34
N ALA A 149 2.72 3.01 0.95
CA ALA A 149 1.44 3.51 0.48
C ALA A 149 0.66 4.20 1.60
N PHE A 150 0.68 3.64 2.81
CA PHE A 150 0.05 4.21 3.98
C PHE A 150 0.66 5.57 4.37
N TYR A 151 1.99 5.68 4.37
CA TYR A 151 2.68 6.96 4.59
C TYR A 151 2.35 7.97 3.48
N CYS A 152 2.30 7.53 2.22
CA CYS A 152 1.90 8.40 1.12
C CYS A 152 0.47 8.91 1.29
N LYS A 153 -0.43 8.15 1.91
CA LYS A 153 -1.83 8.56 2.13
C LYS A 153 -2.06 9.42 3.36
N THR A 154 -1.29 9.19 4.43
CA THR A 154 -1.57 9.82 5.73
C THR A 154 -0.48 10.78 6.19
N GLY A 155 0.77 10.62 5.75
CA GLY A 155 1.92 11.42 6.20
C GLY A 155 2.57 10.94 7.48
N HIS A 156 2.11 9.83 8.03
CA HIS A 156 2.64 9.25 9.25
C HIS A 156 2.93 7.76 9.02
N PRO A 157 3.84 7.16 9.80
CA PRO A 157 4.06 5.72 9.72
C PRO A 157 2.81 4.95 10.18
N TYR A 158 2.67 3.73 9.65
CA TYR A 158 1.77 2.74 10.22
C TYR A 158 2.47 2.06 11.39
N PHE A 159 1.71 1.76 12.43
CA PHE A 159 2.18 0.96 13.56
C PHE A 159 1.09 -0.04 13.90
N SER A 160 1.31 -1.31 13.56
CA SER A 160 0.53 -2.41 14.11
C SER A 160 1.03 -2.79 15.51
N LEU A 161 0.20 -3.49 16.28
CA LEU A 161 0.63 -4.06 17.57
C LEU A 161 1.84 -4.98 17.43
N LEU A 162 1.96 -5.70 16.30
CA LEU A 162 3.11 -6.55 16.03
C LEU A 162 4.39 -5.70 15.87
N GLU A 163 4.31 -4.59 15.15
CA GLU A 163 5.45 -3.70 14.93
C GLU A 163 5.86 -2.96 16.21
N MET A 164 4.90 -2.60 17.05
CA MET A 164 5.17 -2.05 18.38
C MET A 164 5.91 -3.04 19.30
N VAL A 165 5.67 -4.35 19.15
CA VAL A 165 6.40 -5.39 19.88
C VAL A 165 7.80 -5.61 19.29
N VAL A 166 7.94 -5.52 17.96
CA VAL A 166 9.21 -5.78 17.26
C VAL A 166 10.21 -4.62 17.44
N GLU A 167 9.77 -3.35 17.40
CA GLU A 167 10.64 -2.17 17.60
C GLU A 167 9.98 -1.09 18.48
N PRO A 168 9.87 -1.30 19.82
CA PRO A 168 9.19 -0.36 20.71
C PRO A 168 9.84 1.04 20.77
N SER A 169 11.15 1.12 20.51
CA SER A 169 11.90 2.38 20.53
C SER A 169 11.60 3.31 19.34
N ALA A 170 10.97 2.80 18.28
CA ALA A 170 10.59 3.58 17.10
C ALA A 170 9.19 4.22 17.23
N VAL A 171 8.47 3.93 18.32
CA VAL A 171 7.06 4.32 18.50
C VAL A 171 6.95 5.60 19.33
N SER A 172 6.35 6.66 18.77
CA SER A 172 6.05 7.88 19.52
C SER A 172 4.78 7.74 20.37
N GLU A 173 4.57 8.65 21.33
CA GLU A 173 3.33 8.68 22.12
C GLU A 173 2.09 8.87 21.23
N SER A 174 2.20 9.71 20.19
CA SER A 174 1.12 9.88 19.20
C SER A 174 0.80 8.59 18.45
N ASP A 175 1.81 7.80 18.13
CA ASP A 175 1.63 6.51 17.45
C ASP A 175 0.97 5.49 18.37
N LEU A 176 1.39 5.45 19.64
CA LEU A 176 0.77 4.62 20.67
C LEU A 176 -0.71 4.97 20.87
N ARG A 177 -1.04 6.27 20.90
CA ARG A 177 -2.44 6.75 20.98
C ARG A 177 -3.27 6.33 19.77
N ARG A 178 -2.71 6.39 18.55
CA ARG A 178 -3.37 5.92 17.32
C ARG A 178 -3.60 4.40 17.33
N ALA A 179 -2.60 3.63 17.73
CA ALA A 179 -2.71 2.18 17.86
C ALA A 179 -3.77 1.76 18.89
N ILE A 180 -3.79 2.40 20.06
CA ILE A 180 -4.81 2.17 21.09
C ILE A 180 -6.21 2.53 20.60
N ARG A 181 -6.37 3.65 19.88
CA ARG A 181 -7.66 4.05 19.32
C ARG A 181 -8.27 2.95 18.44
N ARG A 182 -7.46 2.28 17.61
CA ARG A 182 -7.92 1.18 16.76
C ARG A 182 -8.48 -0.01 17.52
N TRP A 183 -8.13 -0.16 18.80
CA TRP A 183 -8.53 -1.28 19.65
C TRP A 183 -9.72 -0.95 20.57
N LEU A 184 -9.78 0.28 21.08
CA LEU A 184 -10.76 0.68 22.10
C LEU A 184 -12.06 1.30 21.54
N PHE A 185 -12.00 1.91 20.36
CA PHE A 185 -13.10 2.68 19.77
C PHE A 185 -13.27 2.34 18.32
#